data_AF-A0AAD4TD33-F1
#
_entry.id   AF-A0AAD4TD33-F1
#
_cell.length_a   1.000
_cell.length_b   1.000
_cell.length_c   1.000
_cell.angle_alpha   90.00
_cell.angle_beta   90.00
_cell.angle_gamma   90.00
#
_symmetry.space_group_name_H-M   'P 1'
#
loop_
_entity.id
_entity.type
_entity.pdbx_description
1 polymer ?
#
loop_
_entity_poly.entity_id
_entity_poly.type
_entity_poly.pdbx_seq_one_letter_code
_entity_poly.pdbx_strand_id
1 'polypeptide(L)'
;MFVELETRGMLKLMLGCCKVYISESCSRAAALVSIEKATKLYQGVAIVNKFEYEAYNLVGYIIVSEFTPNAIEEFGAFRKAVVAMVKATFDFIDLELHCGTHPWPGVVGHVCFHLLAQTSLDETARLAKLVATDIGSSLQVLTFLFTRAFSSSMEGQGI
;
A
#
# COMPACT_ATOMS: atom_id res chain seq x y z
N MET A 1 37.50 27.19 -23.21
CA MET A 1 37.02 27.02 -21.82
C MET A 1 35.94 25.95 -21.86
N PHE A 2 36.36 24.70 -21.74
CA PHE A 2 35.48 23.54 -21.59
C PHE A 2 34.83 23.67 -20.22
N VAL A 3 33.53 23.95 -20.17
CA VAL A 3 32.75 23.73 -18.96
C VAL A 3 32.22 22.33 -19.10
N GLU A 4 32.85 21.40 -18.38
CA GLU A 4 32.35 20.07 -18.11
C GLU A 4 30.89 20.15 -17.67
N LEU A 5 29.96 19.90 -18.61
CA LEU A 5 28.74 19.17 -18.25
C LEU A 5 29.18 17.73 -18.01
N GLU A 6 29.83 17.51 -16.86
CA GLU A 6 29.96 16.20 -16.27
C GLU A 6 28.56 15.57 -16.25
N THR A 7 28.50 14.40 -16.85
CA THR A 7 27.54 13.33 -16.62
C THR A 7 27.20 13.18 -15.13
N ARG A 8 26.36 14.07 -14.60
CA ARG A 8 25.55 13.78 -13.42
C ARG A 8 24.50 12.80 -13.91
N GLY A 9 24.88 11.51 -13.95
CA GLY A 9 24.08 10.43 -14.48
C GLY A 9 22.64 10.58 -13.98
N MET A 10 21.67 10.56 -14.90
CA MET A 10 20.26 10.56 -14.54
C MET A 10 20.06 9.50 -13.46
N LEU A 11 19.84 9.93 -12.23
CA LEU A 11 19.48 9.03 -11.14
C LEU A 11 18.25 8.28 -11.63
N LYS A 12 18.36 6.96 -11.77
CA LYS A 12 17.22 6.11 -12.13
C LYS A 12 16.25 6.18 -10.97
N LEU A 13 15.28 7.10 -11.05
CA LEU A 13 14.23 7.20 -10.04
C LEU A 13 13.34 5.96 -10.14
N MET A 14 13.12 5.31 -9.01
CA MET A 14 12.11 4.27 -8.85
C MET A 14 10.93 4.90 -8.12
N LEU A 15 9.71 4.56 -8.55
CA LEU A 15 8.49 5.08 -7.93
C LEU A 15 7.62 3.89 -7.55
N GLY A 16 7.32 3.78 -6.26
CA GLY A 16 6.32 2.85 -5.76
C GLY A 16 4.95 3.48 -5.85
N CYS A 17 3.98 2.69 -6.27
CA CYS A 17 2.58 3.05 -6.19
C CYS A 17 1.82 1.94 -5.48
N CYS A 18 1.01 2.31 -4.51
CA CYS A 18 0.16 1.42 -3.75
C CYS A 18 -1.28 1.91 -3.84
N LYS A 19 -2.18 1.01 -4.23
CA LYS A 19 -3.63 1.24 -4.21
C LYS A 19 -4.22 0.46 -3.04
N VAL A 20 -4.82 1.18 -2.09
CA VAL A 20 -5.48 0.59 -0.92
C VAL A 20 -6.99 0.75 -1.10
N TYR A 21 -7.74 -0.31 -0.88
CA TYR A 21 -9.20 -0.32 -0.95
C TYR A 21 -9.78 -0.64 0.42
N ILE A 22 -10.68 0.21 0.90
CA ILE A 22 -11.25 0.19 2.25
C ILE A 22 -12.76 0.07 2.15
N SER A 23 -13.31 -0.90 2.88
CA SER A 23 -14.71 -1.26 2.91
C SER A 23 -15.51 -0.32 3.84
N GLU A 24 -15.56 0.98 3.53
CA GLU A 24 -16.55 1.91 4.07
C GLU A 24 -16.36 3.33 3.50
N SER A 25 -17.45 3.96 3.04
CA SER A 25 -17.53 5.42 2.81
C SER A 25 -18.48 6.12 3.80
N CYS A 26 -19.32 5.36 4.53
CA CYS A 26 -20.49 5.91 5.21
C CYS A 26 -20.25 6.32 6.69
N SER A 27 -19.23 5.79 7.36
CA SER A 27 -18.84 6.17 8.74
C SER A 27 -17.86 7.36 8.78
N ARG A 28 -18.34 8.51 8.28
CA ARG A 28 -17.93 9.91 8.59
C ARG A 28 -16.46 10.29 8.36
N ALA A 29 -16.26 11.29 7.50
CA ALA A 29 -15.02 12.01 7.19
C ALA A 29 -13.89 12.04 8.25
N ALA A 30 -14.17 12.08 9.55
CA ALA A 30 -13.17 11.99 10.62
C ALA A 30 -12.35 10.68 10.61
N ALA A 31 -12.95 9.54 10.30
CA ALA A 31 -12.26 8.26 10.14
C ALA A 31 -11.29 8.32 8.96
N LEU A 32 -11.77 8.78 7.81
CA LEU A 32 -10.96 8.96 6.60
C LEU A 32 -9.82 9.97 6.83
N VAL A 33 -10.07 11.08 7.53
CA VAL A 33 -9.02 12.05 7.90
C VAL A 33 -7.95 11.39 8.79
N SER A 34 -8.35 10.54 9.73
CA SER A 34 -7.41 9.82 10.59
C SER A 34 -6.58 8.78 9.82
N ILE A 35 -7.21 8.05 8.90
CA ILE A 35 -6.56 7.10 7.99
C ILE A 35 -5.57 7.82 7.06
N GLU A 36 -5.98 8.93 6.45
CA GLU A 36 -5.11 9.77 5.61
C GLU A 36 -3.93 10.34 6.41
N LYS A 37 -4.18 10.79 7.65
CA LYS A 37 -3.14 11.32 8.55
C LYS A 37 -2.06 10.29 8.90
N ALA A 38 -2.40 9.00 8.97
CA ALA A 38 -1.43 7.94 9.26
C ALA A 38 -0.29 7.89 8.21
N THR A 39 -0.58 8.16 6.94
CA THR A 39 0.44 8.21 5.88
C THR A 39 1.30 9.46 5.93
N LYS A 40 0.72 10.61 6.33
CA LYS A 40 1.40 11.91 6.40
C LYS A 40 2.52 11.96 7.44
N LEU A 41 2.58 10.97 8.34
CA LEU A 41 3.68 10.82 9.31
C LEU A 41 5.00 10.38 8.67
N TYR A 42 4.97 9.92 7.41
CA TYR A 42 6.12 9.38 6.71
C TYR A 42 6.56 10.34 5.61
N GLN A 43 7.74 10.93 5.78
CA GLN A 43 8.33 11.84 4.79
C GLN A 43 8.61 11.10 3.48
N GLY A 44 8.36 11.78 2.34
CA GLY A 44 8.56 11.21 1.00
C GLY A 44 7.39 10.36 0.49
N VAL A 45 6.34 10.16 1.31
CA VAL A 45 5.13 9.44 0.92
C VAL A 45 3.99 10.41 0.68
N ALA A 46 3.27 10.26 -0.42
CA ALA A 46 2.14 11.12 -0.78
C ALA A 46 0.91 10.31 -1.17
N ILE A 47 -0.26 10.73 -0.70
CA ILE A 47 -1.54 10.32 -1.30
C ILE A 47 -1.78 11.23 -2.50
N VAL A 48 -1.76 10.67 -3.71
CA VAL A 48 -1.96 11.43 -4.96
C VAL A 48 -3.38 11.36 -5.48
N ASN A 49 -4.17 10.39 -5.01
CA ASN A 49 -5.56 10.30 -5.36
C ASN A 49 -6.40 9.62 -4.26
N LYS A 50 -7.65 10.04 -4.16
CA LYS A 50 -8.72 9.40 -3.40
C LYS A 50 -9.91 9.26 -4.34
N PHE A 51 -10.51 8.08 -4.38
CA PHE A 51 -11.69 7.82 -5.17
C PHE A 51 -12.70 7.00 -4.36
N GLU A 52 -13.97 7.17 -4.66
CA GLU A 52 -15.06 6.53 -3.97
C GLU A 52 -15.89 5.73 -4.98
N TYR A 53 -16.34 4.55 -4.58
CA TYR A 53 -17.26 3.73 -5.35
C TYR A 53 -18.53 3.54 -4.51
N GLU A 54 -19.48 4.46 -4.68
CA GLU A 54 -20.70 4.55 -3.88
C GLU A 54 -21.50 3.24 -3.85
N ALA A 55 -21.71 2.62 -5.03
CA ALA A 55 -22.42 1.34 -5.12
C ALA A 55 -21.78 0.23 -4.27
N TYR A 56 -20.46 0.29 -4.07
CA TYR A 56 -19.69 -0.70 -3.31
C TYR A 56 -19.38 -0.24 -1.89
N ASN A 57 -19.83 0.95 -1.48
CA ASN A 57 -19.49 1.57 -0.19
C ASN A 57 -17.98 1.49 0.09
N LEU A 58 -17.18 1.77 -0.95
CA LEU A 58 -15.73 1.57 -0.95
C LEU A 58 -15.03 2.91 -1.17
N VAL A 59 -13.98 3.16 -0.38
CA VAL A 59 -13.03 4.25 -0.63
C VAL A 59 -11.71 3.63 -1.01
N GLY A 60 -11.02 4.21 -1.98
CA GLY A 60 -9.65 3.82 -2.25
C GLY A 60 -8.70 4.98 -2.41
N TYR A 61 -7.46 4.70 -2.08
CA TYR A 61 -6.36 5.65 -2.03
C TYR A 61 -5.25 5.19 -2.96
N ILE A 62 -4.61 6.14 -3.65
CA ILE A 62 -3.37 5.92 -4.39
C ILE A 62 -2.26 6.63 -3.61
N ILE A 63 -1.31 5.84 -3.13
CA ILE A 63 -0.17 6.28 -2.34
C ILE A 63 1.08 6.07 -3.18
N VAL A 64 1.96 7.06 -3.25
CA VAL A 64 3.22 6.96 -3.99
C VAL A 64 4.40 7.38 -3.12
N SER A 65 5.58 6.88 -3.47
CA SER A 65 6.85 7.30 -2.89
C SER A 65 7.97 7.08 -3.89
N GLU A 66 8.90 8.02 -3.94
CA GLU A 66 10.14 7.90 -4.71
C GLU A 66 11.17 7.08 -3.93
N PHE A 67 12.01 6.33 -4.64
CA PHE A 67 13.13 5.58 -4.09
C PHE A 67 14.33 5.65 -5.04
N THR A 68 15.51 5.46 -4.46
CA THR A 68 16.75 5.25 -5.18
C THR A 68 17.02 3.74 -5.37
N PRO A 69 17.62 3.34 -6.50
CA PRO A 69 18.00 1.95 -6.71
C PRO A 69 19.00 1.47 -5.66
N ASN A 70 18.84 0.24 -5.18
CA ASN A 70 19.66 -0.44 -4.16
C ASN A 70 19.42 -0.03 -2.70
N ALA A 71 18.55 0.92 -2.41
CA ALA A 71 18.19 1.25 -1.05
C ALA A 71 17.03 0.38 -0.56
N ILE A 72 17.32 -0.86 -0.17
CA ILE A 72 16.35 -1.78 0.44
C ILE A 72 15.73 -1.15 1.72
N GLU A 73 16.48 -0.27 2.39
CA GLU A 73 16.00 0.50 3.54
C GLU A 73 15.01 1.63 3.16
N GLU A 74 15.02 2.13 1.92
CA GLU A 74 14.17 3.25 1.49
C GLU A 74 12.71 2.86 1.26
N PHE A 75 12.41 1.58 1.00
CA PHE A 75 11.03 1.10 1.12
C PHE A 75 10.49 1.30 2.53
N GLY A 76 11.34 1.49 3.54
CA GLY A 76 10.96 1.57 4.95
C GLY A 76 9.85 2.59 5.22
N ALA A 77 9.98 3.81 4.70
CA ALA A 77 8.95 4.85 4.91
C ALA A 77 7.64 4.51 4.19
N PHE A 78 7.71 4.10 2.92
CA PHE A 78 6.53 3.75 2.13
C PHE A 78 5.80 2.52 2.66
N ARG A 79 6.54 1.44 2.94
CA ARG A 79 6.04 0.21 3.56
C ARG A 79 5.34 0.51 4.88
N LYS A 80 6.01 1.25 5.78
CA LYS A 80 5.44 1.63 7.08
C LYS A 80 4.22 2.53 6.92
N ALA A 81 4.20 3.43 5.94
CA ALA A 81 3.03 4.27 5.65
C ALA A 81 1.82 3.45 5.22
N VAL A 82 2.00 2.47 4.32
CA VAL A 82 0.92 1.57 3.90
C VAL A 82 0.41 0.75 5.07
N VAL A 83 1.31 0.15 5.86
CA VAL A 83 0.94 -0.62 7.06
C VAL A 83 0.21 0.25 8.08
N ALA A 84 0.67 1.49 8.30
CA ALA A 84 0.04 2.43 9.20
C ALA A 84 -1.34 2.87 8.72
N MET A 85 -1.54 3.06 7.41
CA MET A 85 -2.85 3.32 6.84
C MET A 85 -3.79 2.14 7.08
N VAL A 86 -3.36 0.91 6.77
CA VAL A 86 -4.15 -0.31 6.99
C VAL A 86 -4.51 -0.45 8.47
N LYS A 87 -3.55 -0.26 9.36
CA LYS A 87 -3.78 -0.29 10.81
C LYS A 87 -4.81 0.75 11.24
N ALA A 88 -4.68 2.00 10.78
CA ALA A 88 -5.67 3.03 11.06
C ALA A 88 -7.05 2.63 10.53
N THR A 89 -7.13 1.98 9.37
CA THR A 89 -8.41 1.47 8.88
C THR A 89 -9.05 0.48 9.85
N PHE A 90 -8.29 -0.51 10.34
CA PHE A 90 -8.80 -1.45 11.35
C PHE A 90 -9.22 -0.76 12.66
N ASP A 91 -8.53 0.32 13.05
CA ASP A 91 -8.84 1.07 14.27
C ASP A 91 -10.14 1.91 14.12
N PHE A 92 -10.56 2.26 12.91
CA PHE A 92 -11.66 3.22 12.66
C PHE A 92 -12.86 2.68 11.86
N ILE A 93 -12.73 1.57 11.16
CA ILE A 93 -13.77 1.00 10.30
C ILE A 93 -14.38 -0.22 10.97
N ASP A 94 -15.70 -0.21 11.10
CA ASP A 94 -16.47 -1.32 11.65
C ASP A 94 -17.16 -2.07 10.51
N LEU A 95 -16.67 -3.27 10.21
CA LEU A 95 -17.20 -4.08 9.12
C LEU A 95 -18.62 -4.58 9.39
N GLU A 96 -19.06 -4.68 10.65
CA GLU A 96 -20.43 -5.08 10.98
C GLU A 96 -21.46 -4.03 10.53
N LEU A 97 -21.03 -2.78 10.43
CA LEU A 97 -21.84 -1.66 9.94
C LEU A 97 -21.72 -1.47 8.42
N HIS A 98 -20.84 -2.22 7.76
CA HIS A 98 -20.64 -2.10 6.32
C HIS A 98 -21.87 -2.59 5.54
N CYS A 99 -22.45 -1.71 4.74
CA CYS A 99 -23.50 -2.04 3.79
C CYS A 99 -23.06 -1.63 2.38
N GLY A 100 -22.77 -2.60 1.52
CA GLY A 100 -22.33 -2.38 0.14
C GLY A 100 -22.81 -3.51 -0.77
N THR A 101 -22.96 -3.25 -2.06
CA THR A 101 -23.47 -4.26 -3.02
C THR A 101 -22.43 -5.32 -3.43
N HIS A 102 -21.17 -5.14 -3.04
CA HIS A 102 -20.06 -6.01 -3.40
C HIS A 102 -19.57 -6.80 -2.18
N PRO A 103 -19.40 -8.14 -2.28
CA PRO A 103 -18.86 -8.93 -1.19
C PRO A 103 -17.37 -8.62 -1.00
N TRP A 104 -17.03 -7.94 0.08
CA TRP A 104 -15.64 -7.68 0.46
C TRP A 104 -15.22 -8.61 1.60
N PRO A 105 -14.05 -9.25 1.52
CA PRO A 105 -13.62 -10.24 2.50
C PRO A 105 -13.15 -9.63 3.83
N GLY A 106 -13.11 -8.30 3.97
CA GLY A 106 -12.63 -7.64 5.18
C GLY A 106 -12.70 -6.11 5.14
N VAL A 107 -12.28 -5.49 6.25
CA VAL A 107 -12.17 -4.03 6.43
C VAL A 107 -11.28 -3.38 5.35
N VAL A 108 -10.19 -4.04 4.99
CA VAL A 108 -9.35 -3.70 3.84
C VAL A 108 -9.54 -4.78 2.78
N GLY A 109 -10.12 -4.40 1.64
CA GLY A 109 -10.44 -5.34 0.57
C GLY A 109 -9.19 -5.78 -0.21
N HIS A 110 -8.40 -4.81 -0.68
CA HIS A 110 -7.17 -5.08 -1.43
C HIS A 110 -6.09 -4.04 -1.13
N VAL A 111 -4.84 -4.52 -1.16
CA VAL A 111 -3.64 -3.69 -1.18
C VAL A 111 -2.84 -4.10 -2.41
N CYS A 112 -2.82 -3.26 -3.43
CA CYS A 112 -2.18 -3.54 -4.71
C CYS A 112 -0.93 -2.67 -4.87
N PHE A 113 0.17 -3.27 -5.29
CA PHE A 113 1.39 -2.53 -5.62
C PHE A 113 1.60 -2.51 -7.12
N HIS A 114 1.95 -1.34 -7.64
CA HIS A 114 2.18 -1.09 -9.07
C HIS A 114 3.60 -0.59 -9.31
N LEU A 115 4.16 -1.05 -10.42
CA LEU A 115 5.45 -0.61 -10.95
C LEU A 115 5.30 0.76 -11.59
N LEU A 116 6.08 1.73 -11.15
CA LEU A 116 6.28 2.96 -11.90
C LEU A 116 7.78 3.19 -12.13
N ALA A 117 8.09 3.87 -13.24
CA ALA A 117 9.44 4.13 -13.71
C ALA A 117 10.30 2.86 -13.86
N GLN A 118 11.48 2.81 -13.23
CA GLN A 118 12.47 1.74 -13.42
C GLN A 118 12.36 0.59 -12.41
N THR A 119 11.23 0.47 -11.72
CA THR A 119 11.01 -0.58 -10.71
C THR A 119 10.80 -1.93 -11.38
N SER A 120 11.42 -3.00 -10.87
CA SER A 120 11.22 -4.36 -11.39
C SER A 120 10.01 -5.06 -10.75
N LEU A 121 9.39 -5.97 -11.51
CA LEU A 121 8.24 -6.75 -11.06
C LEU A 121 8.55 -7.59 -9.80
N ASP A 122 9.78 -8.12 -9.69
CA ASP A 122 10.20 -8.93 -8.55
C ASP A 122 10.41 -8.08 -7.28
N GLU A 123 10.93 -6.85 -7.41
CA GLU A 123 11.01 -5.90 -6.29
C GLU A 123 9.63 -5.53 -5.76
N THR A 124 8.65 -5.35 -6.66
CA THR A 124 7.26 -5.06 -6.26
C THR A 124 6.60 -6.27 -5.59
N ALA A 125 6.84 -7.48 -6.10
CA ALA A 125 6.37 -8.69 -5.45
C ALA A 125 6.99 -8.87 -4.06
N ARG A 126 8.28 -8.56 -3.91
CA ARG A 126 8.98 -8.55 -2.62
C ARG A 126 8.39 -7.52 -1.66
N LEU A 127 8.12 -6.30 -2.13
CA LEU A 127 7.47 -5.26 -1.32
C LEU A 127 6.08 -5.70 -0.85
N ALA A 128 5.26 -6.26 -1.75
CA ALA A 128 3.93 -6.76 -1.41
C ALA A 128 3.99 -7.86 -0.33
N LYS A 129 4.94 -8.81 -0.45
CA LYS A 129 5.20 -9.83 0.57
C LYS A 129 5.57 -9.22 1.91
N LEU A 130 6.51 -8.27 1.91
CA LEU A 130 6.97 -7.60 3.11
C LEU A 130 5.88 -6.80 3.82
N VAL A 131 5.03 -6.10 3.07
CA VAL A 131 3.86 -5.39 3.62
C VAL A 131 2.83 -6.38 4.17
N ALA A 132 2.54 -7.46 3.45
CA ALA A 132 1.62 -8.49 3.91
C ALA A 132 2.09 -9.15 5.21
N THR A 133 3.38 -9.46 5.34
CA THR A 133 3.97 -9.98 6.58
C THR A 133 3.84 -9.00 7.73
N ASP A 134 4.08 -7.70 7.50
CA ASP A 134 3.90 -6.69 8.55
C ASP A 134 2.45 -6.55 8.98
N ILE A 135 1.51 -6.52 8.04
CA ILE A 135 0.07 -6.45 8.34
C ILE A 135 -0.35 -7.67 9.16
N GLY A 136 -0.03 -8.87 8.68
CA GLY A 136 -0.42 -10.10 9.35
C GLY A 136 0.18 -10.26 10.74
N SER A 137 1.45 -9.90 10.93
CA SER A 137 2.12 -9.99 12.23
C SER A 137 1.71 -8.88 13.20
N SER A 138 1.53 -7.63 12.73
CA SER A 138 1.22 -6.49 13.60
C SER A 138 -0.25 -6.41 13.99
N LEU A 139 -1.16 -6.85 13.12
CA LEU A 139 -2.61 -6.81 13.36
C LEU A 139 -3.20 -8.17 13.71
N GLN A 140 -2.41 -9.24 13.62
CA GLN A 140 -2.85 -10.63 13.84
C GLN A 140 -4.01 -11.02 12.91
N VAL A 141 -3.95 -10.59 11.64
CA VAL A 141 -4.97 -10.86 10.62
C VAL A 141 -4.45 -11.76 9.51
N LEU A 142 -5.36 -12.52 8.89
CA LEU A 142 -5.05 -13.30 7.69
C LEU A 142 -4.79 -12.36 6.51
N THR A 143 -3.63 -12.51 5.87
CA THR A 143 -3.28 -11.77 4.65
C THR A 143 -2.98 -12.74 3.52
N PHE A 144 -3.71 -12.61 2.41
CA PHE A 144 -3.54 -13.44 1.23
C PHE A 144 -2.76 -12.70 0.15
N LEU A 145 -1.77 -13.38 -0.44
CA LEU A 145 -0.99 -12.87 -1.55
C LEU A 145 -1.55 -13.38 -2.87
N PHE A 146 -1.66 -12.51 -3.86
CA PHE A 146 -2.18 -12.83 -5.19
C PHE A 146 -1.15 -12.52 -6.28
N THR A 147 -1.36 -13.08 -7.48
CA THR A 147 -0.59 -12.79 -8.70
C THR A 147 0.91 -13.06 -8.54
N ARG A 148 1.79 -12.11 -8.88
CA ARG A 148 3.24 -12.27 -8.80
C ARG A 148 3.77 -12.35 -7.37
N ALA A 149 3.05 -11.79 -6.41
CA ALA A 149 3.40 -11.92 -5.00
C ALA A 149 3.06 -13.33 -4.45
N PHE A 150 2.19 -14.07 -5.14
CA PHE A 150 1.94 -15.47 -4.82
C PHE A 150 3.12 -16.33 -5.29
N SER A 151 3.67 -17.15 -4.39
CA SER A 151 4.60 -18.22 -4.74
C SER A 151 4.02 -19.53 -4.23
N SER A 152 3.83 -20.50 -5.12
CA SER A 152 3.19 -21.80 -4.85
C SER A 152 4.07 -22.77 -4.06
N SER A 153 4.88 -22.28 -3.11
CA SER A 153 5.73 -23.11 -2.25
C SER A 153 5.10 -23.38 -0.87
N MET A 154 3.78 -23.25 -0.73
CA MET A 154 3.05 -23.73 0.44
C MET A 154 2.36 -25.07 0.12
N GLU A 155 3.17 -26.05 -0.28
CA GLU A 155 2.88 -27.43 0.10
C GLU A 155 3.47 -27.64 1.50
N GLY A 156 2.60 -27.72 2.50
CA GLY A 156 2.94 -28.37 3.76
C GLY A 156 3.46 -27.47 4.89
N GLN A 157 2.65 -26.53 5.36
CA GLN A 157 2.49 -26.31 6.81
C GLN A 157 1.01 -26.03 7.11
N GLY A 158 0.25 -27.09 7.40
CA GLY A 158 -0.91 -27.00 8.29
C GLY A 158 -0.43 -26.59 9.69
N ILE A 159 -1.24 -26.03 10.58
CA ILE A 159 -2.68 -26.12 10.83
C ILE A 159 -3.14 -24.72 11.26
#